data_AF-A0A2G9G9N1-F1
#
_entry.id   AF-A0A2G9G9N1-F1
#
_cell.length_a   1.000
_cell.length_b   1.000
_cell.length_c   1.000
_cell.angle_alpha   90.00
_cell.angle_beta   90.00
_cell.angle_gamma   90.00
#
_symmetry.space_group_name_H-M   'P 1'
#
loop_
_entity.id
_entity.type
_entity.pdbx_description
1 polymer ?
#
loop_
_entity_poly.entity_id
_entity_poly.type
_entity_poly.pdbx_seq_one_letter_code
_entity_poly.pdbx_strand_id
1 'polypeptide(L)'
;MENRKKKSGATKSGSQPEFDSDTNIWSFVTTRSTKSWFLCISLFAVLIRLAVALHPYSGANTPPMFGDYEAQRHWMEITVNLPIREWYRNSSANDLGYWGLDYPPLTAYQSYFHGILLKFFDPASVSLYTSRGYESYLGKLLMRWTVLMSDLMIFFPAVLYFVIVYYSGKSTKEKSSMAWHTVMILLNPCLILIDHGHFQYNCISLGLTTAAVAAILSDRDLVGSLLFCLALNHKQMSAYYAPAFFGYLFGKCLRRQHPIIEILKLGLVVLGTFALVWWPYLYSVNAALEVLSRLAPFERGIYEDYVANFW
;
A
#
# COMPACT_ATOMS: atom_id res chain seq x y z
N MET A 1 4.96 -75.48 29.76
CA MET A 1 6.29 -74.88 30.02
C MET A 1 7.02 -74.80 28.69
N GLU A 2 6.67 -73.94 27.75
CA GLU A 2 6.60 -72.47 27.82
C GLU A 2 7.93 -71.87 28.30
N ASN A 3 8.75 -71.41 27.35
CA ASN A 3 9.25 -70.04 27.39
C ASN A 3 9.76 -69.58 26.02
N ARG A 4 8.96 -68.70 25.43
CA ARG A 4 9.24 -67.86 24.26
C ARG A 4 10.46 -66.98 24.55
N LYS A 5 11.40 -66.93 23.60
CA LYS A 5 12.38 -65.84 23.49
C LYS A 5 11.64 -64.50 23.34
N LYS A 6 11.90 -63.58 24.25
CA LYS A 6 11.39 -62.21 24.28
C LYS A 6 12.59 -61.26 24.42
N LYS A 7 12.48 -60.10 23.74
CA LYS A 7 13.30 -58.88 23.81
C LYS A 7 14.60 -58.90 22.96
N SER A 8 14.97 -57.83 22.26
CA SER A 8 14.57 -56.42 22.39
C SER A 8 14.47 -55.72 21.03
N GLY A 9 13.30 -55.14 20.74
CA GLY A 9 13.22 -53.93 19.93
C GLY A 9 13.31 -52.73 20.87
N ALA A 10 14.21 -51.80 20.59
CA ALA A 10 14.22 -50.48 21.21
C ALA A 10 14.90 -49.48 20.26
N THR A 11 14.04 -48.62 19.70
CA THR A 11 14.23 -47.18 19.46
C THR A 11 15.37 -46.70 18.55
N LYS A 12 15.04 -46.51 17.26
CA LYS A 12 15.59 -45.40 16.47
C LYS A 12 15.16 -44.10 17.13
N SER A 13 16.11 -43.41 17.77
CA SER A 13 15.95 -42.03 18.20
C SER A 13 15.57 -41.17 16.99
N GLY A 14 14.40 -40.54 17.05
CA GLY A 14 14.00 -39.54 16.06
C GLY A 14 14.99 -38.39 16.10
N SER A 15 15.76 -38.23 15.03
CA SER A 15 16.47 -36.99 14.73
C SER A 15 15.40 -35.90 14.59
N GLN A 16 15.44 -34.92 15.49
CA GLN A 16 14.72 -33.67 15.28
C GLN A 16 15.21 -33.05 13.95
N PRO A 17 14.34 -32.46 13.14
CA PRO A 17 14.80 -31.70 12.00
C PRO A 17 15.56 -30.47 12.55
N GLU A 18 16.88 -30.48 12.40
CA GLU A 18 17.68 -29.26 12.50
C GLU A 18 17.10 -28.25 11.52
N PHE A 19 16.54 -27.18 12.08
CA PHE A 19 16.16 -26.00 11.32
C PHE A 19 17.46 -25.33 10.91
N ASP A 20 17.91 -25.64 9.68
CA ASP A 20 19.08 -25.04 9.06
C ASP A 20 18.83 -23.53 8.90
N SER A 21 19.42 -22.74 9.79
CA SER A 21 19.14 -21.30 9.94
C SER A 21 19.84 -20.42 8.89
N ASP A 22 20.52 -21.01 7.91
CA ASP A 22 21.27 -20.30 6.87
C ASP A 22 20.83 -20.67 5.44
N THR A 23 19.52 -20.84 5.23
CA THR A 23 18.96 -20.73 3.88
C THR A 23 19.01 -19.28 3.44
N ASN A 24 20.16 -18.92 2.88
CA ASN A 24 20.47 -17.66 2.22
C ASN A 24 19.25 -17.17 1.43
N ILE A 25 18.54 -16.16 1.96
CA ILE A 25 17.29 -15.59 1.42
C ILE A 25 17.50 -15.13 -0.05
N TRP A 26 18.75 -14.89 -0.43
CA TRP A 26 19.17 -14.52 -1.78
C TRP A 26 19.37 -15.70 -2.73
N SER A 27 19.44 -16.96 -2.27
CA SER A 27 19.51 -18.14 -3.14
C SER A 27 18.22 -18.33 -3.95
N PHE A 28 17.07 -17.90 -3.42
CA PHE A 28 15.83 -17.83 -4.18
C PHE A 28 15.92 -16.85 -5.36
N VAL A 29 16.73 -15.79 -5.23
CA VAL A 29 17.02 -14.84 -6.32
C VAL A 29 17.89 -15.49 -7.42
N THR A 30 18.31 -16.76 -7.31
CA THR A 30 19.18 -17.42 -8.31
C THR A 30 18.48 -18.43 -9.22
N THR A 31 17.17 -18.73 -9.07
CA THR A 31 16.47 -19.60 -10.03
C THR A 31 16.11 -18.83 -11.30
N ARG A 32 16.91 -19.04 -12.36
CA ARG A 32 16.75 -18.46 -13.71
C ARG A 32 15.31 -18.56 -14.26
N SER A 33 14.53 -19.56 -13.85
CA SER A 33 13.11 -19.72 -14.20
C SER A 33 12.20 -18.65 -13.58
N THR A 34 12.40 -18.30 -12.30
CA THR A 34 11.54 -17.35 -11.57
C THR A 34 11.62 -15.94 -12.13
N LYS A 35 12.85 -15.49 -12.40
CA LYS A 35 13.10 -14.17 -12.99
C LYS A 35 12.42 -14.02 -14.34
N SER A 36 12.51 -15.05 -15.19
CA SER A 36 11.97 -15.01 -16.55
C SER A 36 10.45 -14.89 -16.55
N TRP A 37 9.74 -15.75 -15.79
CA TRP A 37 8.28 -15.66 -15.79
C TRP A 37 7.79 -14.38 -15.10
N PHE A 38 8.42 -13.93 -14.01
CA PHE A 38 8.00 -12.71 -13.32
C PHE A 38 8.17 -11.49 -14.21
N LEU A 39 9.29 -11.42 -14.94
CA LEU A 39 9.53 -10.35 -15.90
C LEU A 39 8.50 -10.37 -17.03
N CYS A 40 8.22 -11.54 -17.64
CA CYS A 40 7.20 -11.64 -18.70
C CYS A 40 5.81 -11.21 -18.22
N ILE A 41 5.38 -11.68 -17.04
CA ILE A 41 4.10 -11.28 -16.45
C ILE A 41 4.10 -9.78 -16.16
N SER A 42 5.19 -9.24 -15.61
CA SER A 42 5.28 -7.82 -15.27
C SER A 42 5.20 -6.93 -16.51
N LEU A 43 5.93 -7.28 -17.57
CA LEU A 43 5.88 -6.55 -18.85
C LEU A 43 4.47 -6.59 -19.46
N PHE A 44 3.82 -7.76 -19.44
CA PHE A 44 2.44 -7.87 -19.90
C PHE A 44 1.47 -7.06 -19.03
N ALA A 45 1.63 -7.10 -17.70
CA ALA A 45 0.82 -6.34 -16.77
C ALA A 45 0.98 -4.82 -16.93
N VAL A 46 2.20 -4.36 -17.27
CA VAL A 46 2.47 -2.97 -17.64
C VAL A 46 1.81 -2.61 -18.97
N LEU A 47 1.90 -3.48 -19.99
CA LEU A 47 1.25 -3.26 -21.27
C LEU A 47 -0.26 -3.05 -21.11
N ILE A 48 -0.92 -3.86 -20.29
CA ILE A 48 -2.36 -3.72 -20.03
C ILE A 48 -2.68 -2.40 -19.30
N ARG A 49 -1.88 -2.01 -18.31
CA ARG A 49 -2.04 -0.71 -17.62
C ARG A 49 -1.89 0.47 -18.58
N LEU A 50 -0.88 0.42 -19.45
CA LEU A 50 -0.66 1.42 -20.48
C LEU A 50 -1.84 1.49 -21.46
N ALA A 51 -2.36 0.34 -21.91
CA ALA A 51 -3.53 0.29 -22.79
C ALA A 51 -4.76 0.94 -22.15
N VAL A 52 -5.04 0.66 -20.87
CA VAL A 52 -6.13 1.29 -20.12
C VAL A 52 -5.91 2.79 -19.95
N ALA A 53 -4.68 3.23 -19.68
CA ALA A 53 -4.33 4.64 -19.45
C ALA A 53 -4.56 5.56 -20.67
N LEU A 54 -4.66 5.00 -21.88
CA LEU A 54 -4.99 5.74 -23.10
C LEU A 54 -6.40 6.35 -23.07
N HIS A 55 -7.32 5.72 -22.35
CA HIS A 55 -8.73 6.13 -22.26
C HIS A 55 -8.94 7.37 -21.37
N PRO A 56 -10.13 8.01 -21.42
CA PRO A 56 -10.49 9.09 -20.53
C PRO A 56 -10.36 8.71 -19.05
N TYR A 57 -10.13 9.71 -18.19
CA TYR A 57 -10.09 9.58 -16.73
C TYR A 57 -11.42 10.04 -16.12
N SER A 58 -11.60 9.81 -14.82
CA SER A 58 -12.79 10.28 -14.11
C SER A 58 -12.90 11.80 -14.14
N GLY A 59 -14.04 12.27 -14.66
CA GLY A 59 -14.37 13.69 -14.77
C GLY A 59 -13.68 14.45 -15.91
N ALA A 60 -13.19 13.76 -16.94
CA ALA A 60 -12.62 14.41 -18.11
C ALA A 60 -13.65 15.29 -18.85
N ASN A 61 -13.32 16.56 -19.09
CA ASN A 61 -14.20 17.57 -19.69
C ASN A 61 -15.55 17.75 -18.97
N THR A 62 -15.61 17.60 -17.64
CA THR A 62 -16.86 17.78 -16.86
C THR A 62 -16.73 18.90 -15.81
N PRO A 63 -16.69 20.18 -16.23
CA PRO A 63 -16.72 21.30 -15.30
C PRO A 63 -18.04 21.35 -14.50
N PRO A 64 -18.07 22.03 -13.33
CA PRO A 64 -16.99 22.82 -12.74
C PRO A 64 -16.04 22.01 -11.83
N MET A 65 -16.48 20.86 -11.31
CA MET A 65 -15.73 20.09 -10.31
C MET A 65 -14.86 18.99 -10.90
N PHE A 66 -15.10 18.51 -12.13
CA PHE A 66 -14.36 17.37 -12.69
C PHE A 66 -14.49 16.12 -11.78
N GLY A 67 -13.47 15.28 -11.70
CA GLY A 67 -13.48 14.03 -10.94
C GLY A 67 -12.17 13.76 -10.22
N ASP A 68 -11.91 12.51 -9.86
CA ASP A 68 -10.75 12.13 -9.04
C ASP A 68 -9.40 12.52 -9.64
N TYR A 69 -9.29 12.58 -10.97
CA TYR A 69 -8.09 13.08 -11.63
C TYR A 69 -7.76 14.52 -11.19
N GLU A 70 -8.77 15.39 -11.16
CA GLU A 70 -8.63 16.78 -10.74
C GLU A 70 -8.38 16.86 -9.23
N ALA A 71 -9.00 16.00 -8.43
CA ALA A 71 -8.72 15.93 -7.00
C ALA A 71 -7.23 15.68 -6.72
N GLN A 72 -6.65 14.66 -7.37
CA GLN A 72 -5.24 14.34 -7.23
C GLN A 72 -4.34 15.48 -7.77
N ARG A 73 -4.67 16.08 -8.92
CA ARG A 73 -3.93 17.22 -9.48
C ARG A 73 -3.95 18.41 -8.51
N HIS A 74 -5.11 18.72 -7.95
CA HIS A 74 -5.28 19.82 -7.01
C HIS A 74 -4.48 19.57 -5.71
N TRP A 75 -4.42 18.33 -5.21
CA TRP A 75 -3.54 18.01 -4.08
C TRP A 75 -2.06 18.25 -4.40
N MET A 76 -1.63 17.97 -5.63
CA MET A 76 -0.27 18.29 -6.08
C MET A 76 -0.04 19.80 -6.14
N GLU A 77 -1.00 20.58 -6.66
CA GLU A 77 -0.97 22.06 -6.68
C GLU A 77 -0.83 22.64 -5.27
N ILE A 78 -1.67 22.20 -4.32
CA ILE A 78 -1.66 22.70 -2.94
C ILE A 78 -0.34 22.36 -2.26
N THR A 79 0.11 21.12 -2.39
CA THR A 79 1.29 20.64 -1.65
C THR A 79 2.60 21.29 -2.10
N VAL A 80 2.75 21.65 -3.39
CA VAL A 80 3.97 22.29 -3.91
C VAL A 80 4.00 23.80 -3.79
N ASN A 81 2.87 24.45 -3.50
CA ASN A 81 2.77 25.91 -3.43
C ASN A 81 2.47 26.43 -2.03
N LEU A 82 1.87 25.65 -1.14
CA LEU A 82 1.52 26.08 0.21
C LEU A 82 2.45 25.47 1.27
N PRO A 83 2.69 26.20 2.39
CA PRO A 83 3.35 25.63 3.55
C PRO A 83 2.60 24.39 4.06
N ILE A 84 3.34 23.39 4.55
CA ILE A 84 2.78 22.11 5.00
C ILE A 84 1.64 22.24 6.03
N ARG A 85 1.68 23.29 6.86
CA ARG A 85 0.66 23.55 7.88
C ARG A 85 -0.69 24.00 7.30
N GLU A 86 -0.73 24.37 6.02
CA GLU A 86 -1.94 24.85 5.33
C GLU A 86 -2.60 23.78 4.47
N TRP A 87 -1.98 22.62 4.25
CA TRP A 87 -2.49 21.58 3.33
C TRP A 87 -3.89 21.07 3.69
N TYR A 88 -4.23 21.04 4.98
CA TYR A 88 -5.51 20.57 5.51
C TYR A 88 -6.41 21.69 6.03
N ARG A 89 -6.04 22.96 5.82
CA ARG A 89 -6.75 24.11 6.37
C ARG A 89 -7.44 24.90 5.28
N ASN A 90 -8.66 25.34 5.58
CA ASN A 90 -9.35 26.29 4.74
C ASN A 90 -8.70 27.67 4.87
N SER A 91 -8.34 28.29 3.77
CA SER A 91 -7.74 29.63 3.70
C SER A 91 -8.12 30.33 2.41
N SER A 92 -7.68 31.58 2.22
CA SER A 92 -7.84 32.27 0.93
C SER A 92 -7.11 31.57 -0.22
N ALA A 93 -6.10 30.74 0.10
CA ALA A 93 -5.26 30.02 -0.86
C ALA A 93 -5.66 28.54 -1.02
N ASN A 94 -6.33 27.95 -0.04
CA ASN A 94 -6.77 26.56 -0.04
C ASN A 94 -8.26 26.47 0.31
N ASP A 95 -9.08 26.19 -0.70
CA ASP A 95 -10.52 26.03 -0.55
C ASP A 95 -10.84 24.56 -0.36
N LEU A 96 -11.17 24.15 0.87
CA LEU A 96 -11.46 22.75 1.16
C LEU A 96 -12.75 22.24 0.50
N GLY A 97 -13.60 23.13 -0.04
CA GLY A 97 -14.77 22.78 -0.83
C GLY A 97 -14.43 22.34 -2.26
N TYR A 98 -13.27 22.75 -2.77
CA TYR A 98 -12.77 22.34 -4.09
C TYR A 98 -11.70 21.25 -3.92
N TRP A 99 -12.13 19.99 -3.80
CA TRP A 99 -11.23 18.83 -3.64
C TRP A 99 -10.20 18.99 -2.52
N GLY A 100 -10.61 19.50 -1.36
CA GLY A 100 -9.74 19.61 -0.19
C GLY A 100 -9.18 18.26 0.23
N LEU A 101 -7.91 18.22 0.61
CA LEU A 101 -7.20 17.00 0.97
C LEU A 101 -7.91 16.25 2.12
N ASP A 102 -8.25 14.98 1.87
CA ASP A 102 -9.07 14.11 2.74
C ASP A 102 -8.39 12.78 3.07
N TYR A 103 -7.15 12.58 2.60
CA TYR A 103 -6.31 11.42 2.89
C TYR A 103 -5.22 11.75 3.92
N PRO A 104 -4.66 10.76 4.64
CA PRO A 104 -3.70 11.03 5.70
C PRO A 104 -2.35 11.55 5.15
N PRO A 105 -1.46 12.06 6.03
CA PRO A 105 -0.30 12.85 5.60
C PRO A 105 0.64 12.18 4.59
N LEU A 106 0.72 10.84 4.54
CA LEU A 106 1.57 10.17 3.56
C LEU A 106 1.08 10.39 2.12
N THR A 107 -0.23 10.51 1.90
CA THR A 107 -0.77 10.90 0.59
C THR A 107 -0.40 12.35 0.25
N ALA A 108 -0.41 13.26 1.22
CA ALA A 108 0.01 14.63 0.97
C ALA A 108 1.51 14.71 0.58
N TYR A 109 2.39 13.93 1.22
CA TYR A 109 3.79 13.81 0.81
C TYR A 109 3.95 13.18 -0.59
N GLN A 110 3.14 12.18 -0.92
CA GLN A 110 3.10 11.60 -2.27
C GLN A 110 2.68 12.65 -3.31
N SER A 111 1.63 13.42 -3.04
CA SER A 111 1.19 14.52 -3.90
C SER A 111 2.26 15.61 -4.02
N TYR A 112 3.00 15.92 -2.95
CA TYR A 112 4.13 16.84 -3.02
C TYR A 112 5.22 16.34 -3.98
N PHE A 113 5.63 15.08 -3.85
CA PHE A 113 6.66 14.49 -4.70
C PHE A 113 6.26 14.45 -6.17
N HIS A 114 5.03 13.99 -6.47
CA HIS A 114 4.49 14.02 -7.83
C HIS A 114 4.28 15.44 -8.35
N GLY A 115 3.86 16.36 -7.49
CA GLY A 115 3.70 17.77 -7.84
C GLY A 115 5.01 18.45 -8.23
N ILE A 116 6.14 18.07 -7.63
CA ILE A 116 7.47 18.57 -8.06
C ILE A 116 7.74 18.14 -9.51
N LEU A 117 7.42 16.89 -9.85
CA LEU A 117 7.57 16.38 -11.22
C LEU A 117 6.70 17.17 -12.20
N LEU A 118 5.43 17.39 -11.87
CA LEU A 118 4.51 18.19 -12.68
C LEU A 118 4.99 19.64 -12.80
N LYS A 119 5.40 20.27 -11.70
CA LYS A 119 5.91 21.64 -11.69
C LYS A 119 7.14 21.82 -12.57
N PHE A 120 7.96 20.78 -12.72
CA PHE A 120 9.14 20.80 -13.57
C PHE A 120 8.80 20.69 -15.06
N PHE A 121 7.87 19.81 -15.45
CA PHE A 121 7.56 19.53 -16.87
C PHE A 121 6.36 20.30 -17.43
N ASP A 122 5.34 20.57 -16.60
CA ASP A 122 4.13 21.32 -16.95
C ASP A 122 3.71 22.24 -15.78
N PRO A 123 4.43 23.37 -15.55
CA PRO A 123 4.16 24.27 -14.43
C PRO A 123 2.73 24.80 -14.38
N ALA A 124 2.08 24.94 -15.53
CA ALA A 124 0.71 25.42 -15.63
C ALA A 124 -0.29 24.44 -14.99
N SER A 125 0.02 23.14 -14.99
CA SER A 125 -0.83 22.10 -14.40
C SER A 125 -0.92 22.14 -12.87
N VAL A 126 -0.03 22.87 -12.20
CA VAL A 126 0.02 22.99 -10.73
C VAL A 126 0.20 24.44 -10.28
N SER A 127 -0.21 25.39 -11.11
CA SER A 127 -0.15 26.82 -10.80
C SER A 127 -1.29 27.22 -9.86
N LEU A 128 -0.94 27.82 -8.73
CA LEU A 128 -1.92 28.24 -7.73
C LEU A 128 -2.96 29.20 -8.34
N TYR A 129 -4.24 28.98 -8.03
CA TYR A 129 -5.41 29.76 -8.49
C TYR A 129 -5.80 29.59 -9.97
N THR A 130 -4.85 29.33 -10.86
CA THR A 130 -5.11 29.30 -12.31
C THR A 130 -5.25 27.89 -12.88
N SER A 131 -4.82 26.86 -12.14
CA SER A 131 -4.77 25.48 -12.65
C SER A 131 -5.99 24.62 -12.32
N ARG A 132 -7.01 25.18 -11.62
CA ARG A 132 -8.27 24.46 -11.36
C ARG A 132 -8.94 24.07 -12.67
N GLY A 133 -9.20 22.76 -12.84
CA GLY A 133 -9.75 22.20 -14.07
C GLY A 133 -8.81 22.24 -15.26
N TYR A 134 -7.49 22.31 -15.04
CA TYR A 134 -6.51 22.33 -16.11
C TYR A 134 -6.44 20.97 -16.82
N GLU A 135 -6.78 20.96 -18.11
CA GLU A 135 -6.71 19.78 -18.96
C GLU A 135 -5.71 20.01 -20.11
N SER A 136 -4.68 19.17 -20.18
CA SER A 136 -3.73 19.15 -21.29
C SER A 136 -3.29 17.72 -21.59
N TYR A 137 -2.88 17.46 -22.84
CA TYR A 137 -2.37 16.15 -23.22
C TYR A 137 -1.12 15.77 -22.42
N LEU A 138 -0.19 16.73 -22.23
CA LEU A 138 1.04 16.51 -21.47
C LEU A 138 0.75 16.26 -19.99
N GLY A 139 -0.13 17.06 -19.38
CA GLY A 139 -0.56 16.88 -17.99
C GLY A 139 -1.17 15.50 -17.77
N LYS A 140 -2.08 15.06 -18.66
CA LYS A 140 -2.63 13.70 -18.64
C LYS A 140 -1.53 12.65 -18.67
N LEU A 141 -0.57 12.78 -19.58
CA LEU A 141 0.53 11.82 -19.73
C LEU A 141 1.40 11.75 -18.46
N LEU A 142 1.80 12.90 -17.91
CA LEU A 142 2.61 12.97 -16.68
C LEU A 142 1.88 12.35 -15.49
N MET A 143 0.60 12.66 -15.33
CA MET A 143 -0.25 12.09 -14.28
C MET A 143 -0.41 10.56 -14.43
N ARG A 144 -0.58 10.03 -15.65
CA ARG A 144 -0.60 8.57 -15.86
C ARG A 144 0.74 7.93 -15.49
N TRP A 145 1.86 8.61 -15.76
CA TRP A 145 3.19 8.13 -15.37
C TRP A 145 3.41 8.09 -13.87
N THR A 146 2.90 9.05 -13.09
CA THR A 146 3.07 9.05 -11.63
C THR A 146 2.37 7.85 -10.98
N VAL A 147 1.17 7.49 -11.44
CA VAL A 147 0.47 6.28 -10.98
C VAL A 147 1.24 5.02 -11.38
N LEU A 148 1.69 4.92 -12.64
CA LEU A 148 2.46 3.77 -13.12
C LEU A 148 3.78 3.58 -12.38
N MET A 149 4.51 4.65 -12.11
CA MET A 149 5.75 4.61 -11.33
C MET A 149 5.50 4.17 -9.89
N SER A 150 4.45 4.68 -9.25
CA SER A 150 4.05 4.26 -7.90
C SER A 150 3.73 2.77 -7.84
N ASP A 151 2.98 2.26 -8.81
CA ASP A 151 2.60 0.84 -8.94
C ASP A 151 3.84 -0.05 -9.10
N LEU A 152 4.75 0.33 -10.02
CA LEU A 152 6.00 -0.39 -10.28
C LEU A 152 6.97 -0.37 -9.10
N MET A 153 7.05 0.74 -8.36
CA MET A 153 8.00 0.90 -7.25
C MET A 153 7.51 0.27 -5.95
N ILE A 154 6.18 0.12 -5.76
CA ILE A 154 5.60 -0.31 -4.48
C ILE A 154 4.84 -1.63 -4.63
N PHE A 155 3.86 -1.69 -5.52
CA PHE A 155 2.96 -2.85 -5.60
C PHE A 155 3.65 -4.06 -6.26
N PHE A 156 4.32 -3.88 -7.40
CA PHE A 156 5.01 -4.98 -8.08
C PHE A 156 6.06 -5.69 -7.20
N PRO A 157 7.00 -4.98 -6.53
CA PRO A 157 7.94 -5.64 -5.63
C PRO A 157 7.26 -6.23 -4.39
N ALA A 158 6.18 -5.64 -3.88
CA ALA A 158 5.41 -6.21 -2.77
C ALA A 158 4.76 -7.55 -3.16
N VAL A 159 4.18 -7.65 -4.36
CA VAL A 159 3.60 -8.89 -4.88
C VAL A 159 4.67 -9.95 -5.07
N LEU A 160 5.82 -9.58 -5.66
CA LEU A 160 6.95 -10.50 -5.75
C LEU A 160 7.36 -11.00 -4.36
N TYR A 161 7.59 -10.10 -3.42
CA TYR A 161 7.99 -10.46 -2.06
C TYR A 161 6.97 -11.40 -1.40
N PHE A 162 5.68 -11.09 -1.50
CA PHE A 162 4.61 -11.93 -0.96
C PHE A 162 4.59 -13.33 -1.57
N VAL A 163 4.62 -13.46 -2.90
CA VAL A 163 4.57 -14.78 -3.57
C VAL A 163 5.79 -15.63 -3.20
N ILE A 164 6.98 -15.02 -3.08
CA ILE A 164 8.19 -15.72 -2.64
C ILE A 164 8.03 -16.30 -1.25
N VAL A 165 7.61 -15.46 -0.30
CA VAL A 165 7.47 -15.85 1.10
C VAL A 165 6.37 -16.87 1.28
N TYR A 166 5.21 -16.65 0.65
CA TYR A 166 4.05 -17.55 0.75
C TYR A 166 4.34 -18.97 0.23
N TYR A 167 5.27 -19.11 -0.73
CA TYR A 167 5.72 -20.39 -1.27
C TYR A 167 7.03 -20.89 -0.67
N SER A 168 7.62 -20.15 0.27
CA SER A 168 8.77 -20.63 1.03
C SER A 168 8.37 -21.88 1.84
N GLY A 169 9.20 -22.91 1.81
CA GLY A 169 8.92 -24.19 2.48
C GLY A 169 7.87 -25.10 1.81
N LYS A 170 7.19 -24.67 0.73
CA LYS A 170 6.24 -25.53 -0.02
C LYS A 170 6.95 -26.47 -1.00
N SER A 171 6.26 -27.54 -1.41
CA SER A 171 6.79 -28.53 -2.35
C SER A 171 7.02 -27.94 -3.75
N THR A 172 7.89 -28.56 -4.56
CA THR A 172 8.16 -28.12 -5.94
C THR A 172 6.89 -28.10 -6.80
N LYS A 173 5.98 -29.06 -6.59
CA LYS A 173 4.69 -29.10 -7.29
C LYS A 173 3.85 -27.86 -6.99
N GLU A 174 3.79 -27.42 -5.73
CA GLU A 174 3.06 -26.20 -5.35
C GLU A 174 3.74 -24.93 -5.85
N LYS A 175 5.08 -24.87 -5.85
CA LYS A 175 5.84 -23.73 -6.39
C LYS A 175 5.57 -23.46 -7.87
N SER A 176 5.11 -24.47 -8.63
CA SER A 176 4.66 -24.25 -10.02
C SER A 176 3.49 -23.26 -10.14
N SER A 177 2.70 -23.09 -9.08
CA SER A 177 1.56 -22.16 -9.03
C SER A 177 1.95 -20.70 -8.73
N MET A 178 3.22 -20.42 -8.43
CA MET A 178 3.70 -19.05 -8.13
C MET A 178 3.42 -18.08 -9.28
N ALA A 179 3.67 -18.52 -10.52
CA ALA A 179 3.40 -17.72 -11.71
C ALA A 179 1.92 -17.38 -11.81
N TRP A 180 1.03 -18.35 -11.61
CA TRP A 180 -0.41 -18.15 -11.69
C TRP A 180 -0.94 -17.17 -10.63
N HIS A 181 -0.49 -17.27 -9.38
CA HIS A 181 -0.88 -16.32 -8.34
C HIS A 181 -0.36 -14.91 -8.64
N THR A 182 0.84 -14.79 -9.23
CA THR A 182 1.35 -13.50 -9.68
C THR A 182 0.49 -12.91 -10.78
N VAL A 183 0.06 -13.72 -11.76
CA VAL A 183 -0.90 -13.31 -12.81
C VAL A 183 -2.18 -12.80 -12.16
N MET A 184 -2.79 -13.57 -11.25
CA MET A 184 -4.07 -13.21 -10.63
C MET A 184 -4.01 -11.89 -9.86
N ILE A 185 -2.87 -11.60 -9.19
CA ILE A 185 -2.70 -10.37 -8.43
C ILE A 185 -2.37 -9.19 -9.35
N LEU A 186 -1.38 -9.32 -10.24
CA LEU A 186 -0.92 -8.21 -11.08
C LEU A 186 -1.88 -7.86 -12.22
N LEU A 187 -2.68 -8.81 -12.70
CA LEU A 187 -3.70 -8.62 -13.73
C LEU A 187 -5.12 -8.54 -13.17
N ASN A 188 -5.28 -8.18 -11.89
CA ASN A 188 -6.60 -7.93 -11.32
C ASN A 188 -7.28 -6.78 -12.09
N PRO A 189 -8.41 -7.02 -12.79
CA PRO A 189 -9.00 -6.02 -13.66
C PRO A 189 -9.56 -4.84 -12.88
N CYS A 190 -10.11 -5.07 -11.68
CA CYS A 190 -10.67 -4.01 -10.84
C CYS A 190 -9.58 -3.02 -10.43
N LEU A 191 -8.43 -3.50 -9.96
CA LEU A 191 -7.34 -2.62 -9.56
C LEU A 191 -6.78 -1.83 -10.75
N ILE A 192 -6.59 -2.49 -11.90
CA ILE A 192 -6.08 -1.82 -13.11
C ILE A 192 -7.04 -0.73 -13.59
N LEU A 193 -8.35 -1.03 -13.67
CA LEU A 193 -9.34 -0.07 -14.15
C LEU A 193 -9.48 1.14 -13.21
N ILE A 194 -9.41 0.93 -11.89
CA ILE A 194 -9.53 2.02 -10.93
C ILE A 194 -8.25 2.88 -10.90
N ASP A 195 -7.06 2.29 -10.82
CA ASP A 195 -5.84 3.09 -10.73
C ASP A 195 -5.46 3.72 -12.08
N HIS A 196 -5.45 2.93 -13.16
CA HIS A 196 -4.94 3.37 -14.46
C HIS A 196 -6.02 3.87 -15.42
N GLY A 197 -7.30 3.60 -15.15
CA GLY A 197 -8.44 4.15 -15.89
C GLY A 197 -9.05 5.34 -15.16
N HIS A 198 -9.72 5.07 -14.04
CA HIS A 198 -10.42 6.06 -13.21
C HIS A 198 -9.49 7.15 -12.64
N PHE A 199 -8.23 6.80 -12.35
CA PHE A 199 -7.17 7.65 -11.79
C PHE A 199 -7.14 7.70 -10.25
N GLN A 200 -6.51 6.69 -9.66
CA GLN A 200 -6.35 6.53 -8.21
C GLN A 200 -4.96 5.96 -7.87
N TYR A 201 -4.50 6.17 -6.63
CA TYR A 201 -3.23 5.65 -6.13
C TYR A 201 -3.41 4.47 -5.15
N ASN A 202 -4.35 3.55 -5.41
CA ASN A 202 -4.60 2.43 -4.48
C ASN A 202 -3.41 1.46 -4.39
N CYS A 203 -2.64 1.33 -5.47
CA CYS A 203 -1.44 0.49 -5.56
C CYS A 203 -0.43 0.76 -4.42
N ILE A 204 -0.33 1.99 -3.92
CA ILE A 204 0.59 2.34 -2.83
C ILE A 204 0.14 1.69 -1.53
N SER A 205 -1.08 1.99 -1.07
CA SER A 205 -1.64 1.46 0.18
C SER A 205 -1.77 -0.06 0.15
N LEU A 206 -2.24 -0.62 -0.98
CA LEU A 206 -2.36 -2.07 -1.15
C LEU A 206 -0.99 -2.74 -1.21
N GLY A 207 -0.02 -2.15 -1.91
CA GLY A 207 1.34 -2.67 -2.00
C GLY A 207 2.05 -2.67 -0.65
N LEU A 208 1.94 -1.58 0.11
CA LEU A 208 2.45 -1.51 1.48
C LEU A 208 1.78 -2.57 2.39
N THR A 209 0.47 -2.78 2.26
CA THR A 209 -0.25 -3.83 2.99
C THR A 209 0.20 -5.23 2.60
N THR A 210 0.36 -5.52 1.31
CA THR A 210 0.86 -6.81 0.81
C THR A 210 2.29 -7.08 1.28
N ALA A 211 3.16 -6.07 1.23
CA ALA A 211 4.51 -6.15 1.76
C ALA A 211 4.52 -6.35 3.29
N ALA A 212 3.59 -5.72 4.02
CA ALA A 212 3.43 -5.92 5.45
C ALA A 212 3.07 -7.37 5.79
N VAL A 213 2.11 -7.97 5.06
CA VAL A 213 1.76 -9.39 5.20
C VAL A 213 2.98 -10.27 4.91
N ALA A 214 3.70 -10.01 3.81
CA ALA A 214 4.90 -10.77 3.45
C ALA A 214 6.01 -10.68 4.51
N ALA A 215 6.21 -9.51 5.11
CA ALA A 215 7.15 -9.30 6.21
C ALA A 215 6.77 -10.11 7.45
N ILE A 216 5.49 -10.11 7.84
CA ILE A 216 4.99 -10.89 8.98
C ILE A 216 5.13 -12.39 8.74
N LEU A 217 4.81 -12.86 7.52
CA LEU A 217 5.02 -14.26 7.13
C LEU A 217 6.51 -14.67 7.12
N SER A 218 7.42 -13.70 7.03
CA SER A 218 8.88 -13.90 7.13
C SER A 218 9.41 -13.71 8.56
N ASP A 219 8.55 -13.69 9.58
CA ASP A 219 8.89 -13.38 10.98
C ASP A 219 9.54 -12.00 11.22
N ARG A 220 9.34 -11.05 10.29
CA ARG A 220 9.80 -9.66 10.40
C ARG A 220 8.68 -8.74 10.90
N ASP A 221 8.17 -9.03 12.08
CA ASP A 221 6.98 -8.39 12.66
C ASP A 221 7.08 -6.85 12.77
N LEU A 222 8.27 -6.33 13.09
CA LEU A 222 8.52 -4.88 13.17
C LEU A 222 8.44 -4.21 11.80
N VAL A 223 9.00 -4.84 10.77
CA VAL A 223 8.94 -4.34 9.39
C VAL A 223 7.49 -4.39 8.89
N GLY A 224 6.79 -5.49 9.18
CA GLY A 224 5.37 -5.61 8.87
C GLY A 224 4.53 -4.51 9.52
N SER A 225 4.80 -4.21 10.79
CA SER A 225 4.09 -3.15 11.53
C SER A 225 4.37 -1.77 10.95
N LEU A 226 5.63 -1.47 10.62
CA LEU A 226 6.03 -0.23 9.94
C LEU A 226 5.29 -0.08 8.61
N LEU A 227 5.34 -1.09 7.74
CA LEU A 227 4.71 -1.06 6.41
C LEU A 227 3.19 -0.91 6.51
N PHE A 228 2.54 -1.59 7.45
CA PHE A 228 1.10 -1.45 7.66
C PHE A 228 0.72 -0.07 8.20
N CYS A 229 1.53 0.51 9.10
CA CYS A 229 1.34 1.88 9.54
C CYS A 229 1.47 2.87 8.38
N LEU A 230 2.44 2.67 7.47
CA LEU A 230 2.56 3.49 6.26
C LEU A 230 1.35 3.31 5.34
N ALA A 231 0.85 2.09 5.14
CA ALA A 231 -0.37 1.86 4.36
C ALA A 231 -1.58 2.61 4.93
N LEU A 232 -1.77 2.55 6.26
CA LEU A 232 -2.83 3.25 6.96
C LEU A 232 -2.69 4.78 6.87
N ASN A 233 -1.45 5.29 6.83
CA ASN A 233 -1.16 6.70 6.63
C ASN A 233 -1.23 7.17 5.17
N HIS A 234 -1.27 6.24 4.20
CA HIS A 234 -1.53 6.55 2.80
C HIS A 234 -3.03 6.60 2.53
N LYS A 235 -3.78 5.59 2.97
CA LYS A 235 -5.24 5.54 2.80
C LYS A 235 -5.88 4.94 4.05
N GLN A 236 -6.73 5.73 4.72
CA GLN A 236 -7.38 5.37 5.97
C GLN A 236 -8.27 4.11 5.85
N MET A 237 -8.72 3.78 4.64
CA MET A 237 -9.48 2.56 4.34
C MET A 237 -8.70 1.27 4.68
N SER A 238 -7.37 1.32 4.76
CA SER A 238 -6.56 0.21 5.27
C SER A 238 -6.86 -0.16 6.72
N ALA A 239 -7.57 0.70 7.47
CA ALA A 239 -8.07 0.40 8.81
C ALA A 239 -8.96 -0.85 8.84
N TYR A 240 -9.59 -1.22 7.71
CA TYR A 240 -10.38 -2.46 7.60
C TYR A 240 -9.56 -3.72 7.89
N TYR A 241 -8.24 -3.67 7.67
CA TYR A 241 -7.33 -4.77 7.97
C TYR A 241 -6.76 -4.69 9.39
N ALA A 242 -6.91 -3.56 10.09
CA ALA A 242 -6.25 -3.32 11.37
C ALA A 242 -6.63 -4.35 12.46
N PRO A 243 -7.90 -4.80 12.61
CA PRO A 243 -8.23 -5.84 13.58
C PRO A 243 -7.50 -7.16 13.35
N ALA A 244 -7.30 -7.56 12.08
CA ALA A 244 -6.58 -8.78 11.73
C ALA A 244 -5.08 -8.66 12.03
N PHE A 245 -4.44 -7.54 11.63
CA PHE A 245 -3.03 -7.28 11.93
C PHE A 245 -2.79 -7.21 13.44
N PHE A 246 -3.62 -6.46 14.16
CA PHE A 246 -3.54 -6.34 15.61
C PHE A 246 -3.72 -7.69 16.29
N GLY A 247 -4.81 -8.41 16.00
CA GLY A 247 -5.11 -9.69 16.64
C GLY A 247 -4.01 -10.74 16.41
N TYR A 248 -3.48 -10.82 15.19
CA TYR A 248 -2.39 -11.73 14.86
C TYR A 248 -1.10 -11.38 15.61
N LEU A 249 -0.62 -10.13 15.50
CA LEU A 249 0.64 -9.71 16.10
C LEU A 249 0.57 -9.72 17.63
N PHE A 250 -0.53 -9.23 18.21
CA PHE A 250 -0.76 -9.26 19.65
C PHE A 250 -0.77 -10.70 20.17
N GLY A 251 -1.52 -11.58 19.52
CA GLY A 251 -1.54 -13.01 19.87
C GLY A 251 -0.18 -13.68 19.73
N LYS A 252 0.62 -13.30 18.74
CA LYS A 252 2.00 -13.78 18.55
C LYS A 252 2.90 -13.31 19.69
N CYS A 253 2.82 -12.05 20.12
CA CYS A 253 3.58 -11.52 21.25
C CYS A 253 3.24 -12.21 22.57
N LEU A 254 1.95 -12.46 22.85
CA LEU A 254 1.50 -13.11 24.07
C LEU A 254 2.06 -14.54 24.26
N ARG A 255 2.45 -15.21 23.17
CA ARG A 255 3.03 -16.56 23.20
C ARG A 255 4.56 -16.56 23.33
N ARG A 256 5.23 -15.41 23.33
CA ARG A 256 6.67 -15.29 23.53
C ARG A 256 7.03 -15.31 25.02
N GLN A 257 8.29 -15.59 25.34
CA GLN A 257 8.78 -15.65 26.72
C GLN A 257 8.62 -14.32 27.48
N HIS A 258 8.80 -13.18 26.80
CA HIS A 258 8.69 -11.84 27.38
C HIS A 258 7.63 -11.00 26.65
N PRO A 259 6.33 -11.28 26.86
CA PRO A 259 5.24 -10.70 26.06
C PRO A 259 5.19 -9.17 26.15
N ILE A 260 5.46 -8.59 27.33
CA ILE A 260 5.46 -7.15 27.54
C ILE A 260 6.53 -6.47 26.67
N ILE A 261 7.74 -7.04 26.60
CA ILE A 261 8.83 -6.48 25.80
C ILE A 261 8.48 -6.52 24.31
N GLU A 262 7.91 -7.62 23.84
CA GLU A 262 7.50 -7.76 22.43
C GLU A 262 6.38 -6.79 22.05
N ILE A 263 5.39 -6.60 22.94
CA ILE A 263 4.33 -5.59 22.75
C ILE A 263 4.93 -4.18 22.72
N LEU A 264 5.84 -3.87 23.63
CA LEU A 264 6.51 -2.56 23.67
C LEU A 264 7.30 -2.28 22.39
N LYS A 265 8.02 -3.27 21.84
CA LYS A 265 8.74 -3.13 20.56
C LYS A 265 7.78 -2.77 19.42
N LEU A 266 6.66 -3.48 19.29
CA LEU A 266 5.64 -3.15 18.27
C LEU A 266 5.04 -1.77 18.51
N GLY A 267 4.68 -1.45 19.76
CA GLY A 267 4.14 -0.15 20.13
C GLY A 267 5.08 1.01 19.78
N LEU A 268 6.38 0.86 20.03
CA LEU A 268 7.39 1.86 19.67
C LEU A 268 7.49 2.06 18.15
N VAL A 269 7.44 0.99 17.35
CA VAL A 269 7.43 1.12 15.88
C VAL A 269 6.18 1.82 15.39
N VAL A 270 5.00 1.43 15.89
CA VAL A 270 3.73 2.05 15.51
C VAL A 270 3.74 3.55 15.87
N LEU A 271 3.98 3.88 17.14
CA LEU A 271 4.00 5.27 17.62
C LEU A 271 5.07 6.10 16.93
N GLY A 272 6.28 5.55 16.74
CA GLY A 272 7.37 6.23 16.04
C GLY A 272 7.04 6.52 14.57
N THR A 273 6.42 5.56 13.88
CA THR A 273 6.01 5.75 12.47
C THR A 273 4.94 6.84 12.36
N PHE A 274 3.91 6.78 13.21
CA PHE A 274 2.87 7.80 13.23
C PHE A 274 3.45 9.18 13.59
N ALA A 275 4.30 9.26 14.61
CA ALA A 275 4.93 10.50 15.03
C ALA A 275 5.77 11.13 13.91
N LEU A 276 6.50 10.31 13.15
CA LEU A 276 7.31 10.77 12.02
C LEU A 276 6.45 11.28 10.86
N VAL A 277 5.43 10.53 10.47
CA VAL A 277 4.54 10.91 9.36
C VAL A 277 3.71 12.15 9.70
N TRP A 278 3.22 12.24 10.94
CA TRP A 278 2.38 13.34 11.43
C TRP A 278 3.16 14.52 11.98
N TRP A 279 4.50 14.44 12.05
CA TRP A 279 5.37 15.42 12.68
C TRP A 279 4.98 16.89 12.45
N PRO A 280 4.68 17.33 11.21
CA PRO A 280 4.35 18.73 10.93
C PRO A 280 3.04 19.22 11.56
N TYR A 281 2.19 18.31 12.01
CA TYR A 281 0.86 18.57 12.58
C TYR A 281 0.81 18.32 14.10
N LEU A 282 1.88 17.79 14.70
CA LEU A 282 1.95 17.48 16.14
C LEU A 282 2.32 18.69 17.03
N TYR A 283 2.45 19.88 16.46
CA TYR A 283 2.77 21.09 17.23
C TYR A 283 1.63 21.59 18.12
N SER A 284 0.39 21.19 17.84
CA SER A 284 -0.77 21.43 18.70
C SER A 284 -1.83 20.36 18.51
N VAL A 285 -2.61 20.08 19.56
CA VAL A 285 -3.72 19.12 19.49
C VAL A 285 -4.74 19.56 18.43
N ASN A 286 -5.03 20.85 18.33
CA ASN A 286 -5.97 21.39 17.34
C ASN A 286 -5.51 21.10 15.90
N ALA A 287 -4.22 21.27 15.61
CA ALA A 287 -3.69 20.97 14.28
C ALA A 287 -3.81 19.48 13.92
N ALA A 288 -3.56 18.57 14.87
CA ALA A 288 -3.76 17.14 14.65
C ALA A 288 -5.25 16.79 14.45
N LEU A 289 -6.15 17.40 15.25
CA LEU A 289 -7.60 17.20 15.13
C LEU A 289 -8.18 17.74 13.83
N GLU A 290 -7.65 18.85 13.31
CA GLU A 290 -8.02 19.40 12.00
C GLU A 290 -7.70 18.44 10.86
N VAL A 291 -6.52 17.81 10.89
CA VAL A 291 -6.19 16.75 9.91
C VAL A 291 -7.15 15.57 10.10
N LEU A 292 -7.36 15.11 11.34
CA LEU A 292 -8.20 13.95 11.64
C LEU A 292 -9.66 14.14 11.19
N SER A 293 -10.24 15.33 11.37
CA SER A 293 -11.62 15.63 10.96
C SER A 293 -11.79 15.59 9.43
N ARG A 294 -10.73 15.84 8.66
CA ARG A 294 -10.71 15.64 7.21
C ARG A 294 -10.71 14.18 6.80
N LEU A 295 -10.04 13.31 7.57
CA LEU A 295 -9.93 11.87 7.24
C LEU A 295 -11.23 11.10 7.51
N ALA A 296 -11.99 11.54 8.52
CA ALA A 296 -13.24 10.94 8.95
C ALA A 296 -14.34 12.02 9.05
N PRO A 297 -14.88 12.48 7.91
CA PRO A 297 -15.96 13.45 7.92
C PRO A 297 -17.24 12.81 8.48
N PHE A 298 -17.78 13.39 9.54
CA PHE A 298 -19.01 12.92 10.19
C PHE A 298 -20.30 13.40 9.50
N GLU A 299 -20.19 14.29 8.52
CA GLU A 299 -21.33 14.82 7.76
C GLU A 299 -21.55 14.02 6.48
N ARG A 300 -22.23 12.88 6.58
CA ARG A 300 -22.74 12.13 5.42
C ARG A 300 -24.23 11.85 5.62
N GLY A 301 -25.04 11.99 4.57
CA GLY A 301 -26.43 11.62 4.64
C GLY A 301 -26.63 10.09 4.63
N ILE A 302 -27.88 9.68 4.83
CA ILE A 302 -28.24 8.28 5.08
C ILE A 302 -28.68 7.61 3.77
N TYR A 303 -27.96 6.55 3.37
CA TYR A 303 -28.25 5.75 2.15
C TYR A 303 -28.34 6.57 0.86
N GLU A 304 -27.54 7.62 0.75
CA GLU A 304 -27.56 8.53 -0.42
C GLU A 304 -26.84 7.94 -1.64
N ASP A 305 -25.91 7.01 -1.44
CA ASP A 305 -25.09 6.42 -2.50
C ASP A 305 -25.50 4.99 -2.86
N TYR A 306 -25.47 4.67 -4.15
CA TYR A 306 -25.69 3.32 -4.66
C TYR A 306 -24.46 2.43 -4.48
N VAL A 307 -24.47 1.63 -3.40
CA VAL A 307 -23.43 0.65 -3.11
C VAL A 307 -24.07 -0.71 -2.91
N ALA A 308 -23.42 -1.78 -3.36
CA ALA A 308 -23.83 -3.15 -3.06
C ALA A 308 -23.53 -3.50 -1.59
N ASN A 309 -24.24 -2.86 -0.68
CA ASN A 309 -24.16 -3.11 0.76
C ASN A 309 -25.45 -3.80 1.25
N PHE A 310 -25.58 -4.03 2.55
CA PHE A 310 -26.75 -4.73 3.12
C PHE A 310 -28.05 -3.89 3.06
N TRP A 311 -27.90 -2.57 3.11
CA TRP A 311 -28.96 -1.56 3.08
C TRP A 311 -29.31 -1.17 1.66
#